data_AF-A0A1W9QJY2-F1
#
_entry.id   AF-A0A1W9QJY2-F1
#
_cell.length_a   1.000
_cell.length_b   1.000
_cell.length_c   1.000
_cell.angle_alpha   90.00
_cell.angle_beta   90.00
_cell.angle_gamma   90.00
#
_symmetry.space_group_name_H-M   'P 1'
#
loop_
_entity.id
_entity.type
_entity.pdbx_description
1 polymer ?
#
loop_
_entity_poly.entity_id
_entity_poly.type
_entity_poly.pdbx_seq_one_letter_code
_entity_poly.pdbx_strand_id
1 'polypeptide(L)'
;MTGNGNFRQFSKKVQKLVKKNVHFTVNMVVNKNNLMVVRETAIKMIGLGVKRFVATPMALNVLYPDFKHFLSVKDIRRVIKDLVWVKKNFGIYIDIMEALPKCVFPKDIRCLGLNFLKRKCQAGITTMAVSTNGDIRPCAHNPQVYGNIFEENLSNVWEKMFDWRNG
;
A
#
# COMPACT_ATOMS: atom_id res chain seq x y z
N MET A 1 -5.97 -14.32 8.57
CA MET A 1 -7.43 -14.28 8.76
C MET A 1 -7.91 -12.84 8.90
N THR A 2 -8.53 -12.25 7.87
CA THR A 2 -9.40 -11.06 8.05
C THR A 2 -10.83 -11.52 7.83
N GLY A 3 -11.42 -12.07 8.89
CA GLY A 3 -12.79 -12.58 8.90
C GLY A 3 -13.83 -11.47 9.02
N ASN A 4 -15.01 -11.73 8.46
CA ASN A 4 -16.23 -10.95 8.63
C ASN A 4 -16.50 -10.68 10.13
N GLY A 5 -17.06 -9.50 10.44
CA GLY A 5 -17.55 -9.17 11.80
C GLY A 5 -16.56 -8.47 12.74
N ASN A 6 -15.29 -8.31 12.38
CA ASN A 6 -14.28 -7.73 13.28
C ASN A 6 -14.17 -6.19 13.27
N PHE A 7 -15.06 -5.48 12.56
CA PHE A 7 -15.00 -4.01 12.47
C PHE A 7 -15.09 -3.33 13.85
N ARG A 8 -15.98 -3.82 14.74
CA ARG A 8 -16.12 -3.27 16.10
C ARG A 8 -14.82 -3.38 16.89
N GLN A 9 -14.13 -4.51 16.79
CA GLN A 9 -12.85 -4.72 17.47
C GLN A 9 -11.75 -3.85 16.87
N PHE A 10 -11.71 -3.74 15.54
CA PHE A 10 -10.80 -2.84 14.83
C PHE A 10 -11.00 -1.39 15.28
N SER A 11 -12.23 -0.86 15.27
CA SER A 11 -12.52 0.52 15.70
C SER A 11 -12.12 0.78 17.15
N LYS A 12 -12.41 -0.16 18.07
CA LYS A 12 -11.97 -0.05 19.47
C LYS A 12 -10.44 0.04 19.59
N LYS A 13 -9.70 -0.76 18.82
CA LYS A 13 -8.22 -0.72 18.80
C LYS A 13 -7.70 0.59 18.21
N VAL A 14 -8.26 1.06 17.10
CA VAL A 14 -7.92 2.36 16.49
C VAL A 14 -8.13 3.49 17.49
N GLN A 15 -9.29 3.56 18.15
CA GLN A 15 -9.55 4.59 19.17
C GLN A 15 -8.56 4.53 20.34
N LYS A 16 -8.13 3.33 20.75
CA LYS A 16 -7.09 3.18 21.78
C LYS A 16 -5.76 3.77 21.31
N LEU A 17 -5.37 3.56 20.06
CA LEU A 17 -4.15 4.16 19.48
C LEU A 17 -4.26 5.68 19.40
N VAL A 18 -5.41 6.20 18.97
CA VAL A 18 -5.70 7.64 18.92
C VAL A 18 -5.61 8.28 20.32
N LYS A 19 -6.27 7.69 21.33
CA LYS A 19 -6.24 8.18 22.72
C LYS A 19 -4.83 8.19 23.31
N LYS A 20 -3.99 7.25 22.91
CA LYS A 20 -2.58 7.16 23.31
C LYS A 20 -1.64 8.01 22.45
N ASN A 21 -2.17 8.78 21.50
CA ASN A 21 -1.41 9.60 20.56
C ASN A 21 -0.32 8.80 19.80
N VAL A 22 -0.58 7.53 19.50
CA VAL A 22 0.32 6.70 18.70
C VAL A 22 0.28 7.18 17.26
N HIS A 23 1.44 7.31 16.61
CA HIS A 23 1.51 7.62 15.19
C HIS A 23 1.26 6.36 14.35
N PHE A 24 0.17 6.33 13.61
CA PHE A 24 -0.17 5.21 12.73
C PHE A 24 -0.87 5.69 11.46
N THR A 25 -0.95 4.78 10.49
CA THR A 25 -1.65 5.00 9.23
C THR A 25 -2.63 3.86 9.01
N VAL A 26 -3.87 4.17 8.62
CA VAL A 26 -4.86 3.16 8.20
C VAL A 26 -4.75 2.98 6.69
N ASN A 27 -4.45 1.75 6.25
CA ASN A 27 -4.45 1.39 4.83
C ASN A 27 -5.69 0.55 4.49
N MET A 28 -6.43 0.99 3.49
CA MET A 28 -7.49 0.23 2.83
C MET A 28 -6.92 -0.38 1.54
N VAL A 29 -6.94 -1.70 1.41
CA VAL A 29 -6.68 -2.34 0.11
C VAL A 29 -7.94 -2.24 -0.74
N VAL A 30 -7.82 -1.67 -1.94
CA VAL A 30 -8.94 -1.37 -2.81
C VAL A 30 -8.99 -2.35 -3.98
N ASN A 31 -10.14 -2.98 -4.17
CA ASN A 31 -10.45 -3.87 -5.28
C ASN A 31 -11.87 -3.59 -5.79
N LYS A 32 -12.35 -4.37 -6.76
CA LYS A 32 -13.68 -4.15 -7.36
C LYS A 32 -14.84 -4.18 -6.35
N ASN A 33 -14.71 -4.92 -5.25
CA ASN A 33 -15.78 -5.07 -4.26
C ASN A 33 -15.97 -3.84 -3.37
N ASN A 34 -14.93 -3.01 -3.21
CA ASN A 34 -14.95 -1.89 -2.25
C ASN A 34 -14.56 -0.54 -2.85
N LEU A 35 -14.31 -0.46 -4.17
CA LEU A 35 -13.89 0.78 -4.84
C LEU A 35 -14.88 1.95 -4.61
N MET A 36 -16.17 1.63 -4.48
CA MET A 36 -17.23 2.63 -4.38
C MET A 36 -17.30 3.31 -3.00
N VAL A 37 -16.68 2.71 -1.98
CA VAL A 37 -16.79 3.14 -0.57
C VAL A 37 -15.51 3.74 -0.01
N VAL A 38 -14.53 4.10 -0.85
CA VAL A 38 -13.25 4.69 -0.40
C VAL A 38 -13.47 5.97 0.40
N ARG A 39 -14.30 6.90 -0.08
CA ARG A 39 -14.60 8.16 0.63
C ARG A 39 -15.33 7.92 1.95
N GLU A 40 -16.37 7.09 1.93
CA GLU A 40 -17.15 6.75 3.12
C GLU A 40 -16.25 6.12 4.19
N THR A 41 -15.38 5.19 3.78
CA THR A 41 -14.41 4.55 4.67
C THR A 41 -13.45 5.57 5.25
N ALA A 42 -12.92 6.49 4.43
CA ALA A 42 -12.04 7.56 4.91
C ALA A 42 -12.73 8.46 5.95
N ILE A 43 -13.95 8.92 5.67
CA ILE A 43 -14.77 9.74 6.59
C ILE A 43 -14.98 9.00 7.91
N LYS A 44 -15.32 7.71 7.85
CA LYS A 44 -15.49 6.88 9.05
C LYS A 44 -14.20 6.78 9.87
N MET A 45 -13.04 6.64 9.21
CA MET A 45 -11.74 6.62 9.90
C MET A 45 -11.40 7.96 10.52
N ILE A 46 -11.66 9.07 9.83
CA ILE A 46 -11.50 10.42 10.35
C ILE A 46 -12.36 10.62 11.61
N GLY A 47 -13.61 10.16 11.60
CA GLY A 47 -14.51 10.17 12.76
C GLY A 47 -14.01 9.36 13.97
N LEU A 48 -13.11 8.38 13.76
CA LEU A 48 -12.43 7.66 14.84
C LEU A 48 -11.17 8.38 15.34
N GLY A 49 -10.81 9.53 14.77
CA GLY A 49 -9.61 10.32 15.09
C GLY A 49 -8.36 9.95 14.28
N VAL A 50 -8.52 9.21 13.17
CA VAL A 50 -7.39 8.87 12.28
C VAL A 50 -6.91 10.11 11.52
N LYS A 51 -5.61 10.40 11.62
CA LYS A 51 -4.97 11.55 10.94
C LYS A 51 -4.28 11.20 9.62
N ARG A 52 -4.15 9.90 9.31
CA ARG A 52 -3.44 9.38 8.13
C ARG A 52 -4.21 8.21 7.53
N PHE A 53 -4.73 8.39 6.32
CA PHE A 53 -5.52 7.39 5.61
C PHE A 53 -4.94 7.10 4.23
N VAL A 54 -4.84 5.83 3.87
CA VAL A 54 -4.26 5.37 2.61
C VAL A 54 -5.25 4.43 1.96
N ALA A 55 -5.42 4.55 0.64
CA ALA A 55 -6.21 3.62 -0.14
C ALA A 55 -5.34 3.05 -1.27
N THR A 56 -4.86 1.83 -1.09
CA THR A 56 -3.89 1.20 -1.98
C THR A 56 -4.60 0.23 -2.93
N PRO A 57 -4.54 0.44 -4.26
CA PRO A 57 -5.02 -0.55 -5.24
C PRO A 57 -4.43 -1.93 -4.98
N MET A 58 -5.26 -2.98 -5.08
CA MET A 58 -4.83 -4.36 -4.97
C MET A 58 -3.75 -4.68 -6.01
N ALA A 59 -2.61 -5.22 -5.55
CA ALA A 59 -1.54 -5.73 -6.39
C ALA A 59 -1.79 -7.20 -6.77
N LEU A 60 -1.10 -7.67 -7.81
CA LEU A 60 -1.26 -9.05 -8.29
C LEU A 60 -0.43 -9.98 -7.41
N ASN A 61 -1.08 -10.99 -6.87
CA ASN A 61 -0.37 -12.16 -6.38
C ASN A 61 -0.05 -13.05 -7.58
N VAL A 62 1.23 -13.17 -7.93
CA VAL A 62 1.69 -13.95 -9.09
C VAL A 62 1.43 -15.44 -8.91
N LEU A 63 1.47 -15.95 -7.67
CA LEU A 63 1.22 -17.36 -7.37
C LEU A 63 -0.27 -17.71 -7.39
N TYR A 64 -1.12 -16.74 -7.02
CA TYR A 64 -2.57 -16.92 -6.93
C TYR A 64 -3.30 -15.73 -7.57
N PRO A 65 -3.28 -15.62 -8.91
CA PRO A 65 -3.83 -14.46 -9.58
C PRO A 65 -5.35 -14.40 -9.46
N ASP A 66 -5.88 -13.23 -9.10
CA ASP A 66 -7.33 -12.98 -8.96
C ASP A 66 -7.75 -11.80 -9.83
N PHE A 67 -7.84 -12.02 -11.14
CA PHE A 67 -8.18 -10.97 -12.11
C PHE A 67 -9.61 -10.42 -11.96
N LYS A 68 -10.52 -11.18 -11.35
CA LYS A 68 -11.92 -10.76 -11.17
C LYS A 68 -12.02 -9.48 -10.33
N HIS A 69 -11.17 -9.36 -9.33
CA HIS A 69 -11.19 -8.23 -8.40
C HIS A 69 -10.21 -7.12 -8.78
N PHE A 70 -9.50 -7.24 -9.91
CA PHE A 70 -8.55 -6.23 -10.37
C PHE A 70 -9.22 -4.92 -10.75
N LEU A 71 -8.53 -3.84 -10.41
CA LEU A 71 -8.93 -2.50 -10.81
C LEU A 71 -8.43 -2.19 -12.22
N SER A 72 -9.30 -1.63 -13.04
CA SER A 72 -8.89 -1.00 -14.31
C SER A 72 -8.19 0.34 -14.04
N VAL A 73 -7.51 0.89 -15.05
CA VAL A 73 -6.92 2.24 -14.97
C VAL A 73 -7.98 3.30 -14.60
N LYS A 74 -9.22 3.16 -15.08
CA LYS A 74 -10.33 4.06 -14.73
C LYS A 74 -10.68 3.96 -13.25
N ASP A 75 -10.67 2.76 -12.68
CA ASP A 75 -10.95 2.57 -11.26
C ASP A 75 -9.82 3.12 -10.39
N ILE A 76 -8.56 2.88 -10.76
CA ILE A 76 -7.41 3.44 -10.02
C ILE A 76 -7.46 4.98 -10.04
N ARG A 77 -7.77 5.59 -11.19
CA ARG A 77 -7.99 7.05 -11.30
C ARG A 77 -9.09 7.54 -10.38
N ARG A 78 -10.15 6.76 -10.18
CA ARG A 78 -11.21 7.08 -9.23
C ARG A 78 -10.71 7.04 -7.79
N VAL A 79 -9.98 6.01 -7.38
CA VAL A 79 -9.36 5.94 -6.04
C VAL A 79 -8.47 7.15 -5.77
N ILE A 80 -7.65 7.55 -6.74
CA ILE A 80 -6.79 8.74 -6.63
C ILE A 80 -7.64 10.00 -6.44
N LYS A 81 -8.69 10.19 -7.24
CA LYS A 81 -9.61 11.34 -7.11
C LYS A 81 -10.30 11.37 -5.75
N ASP A 82 -10.69 10.22 -5.22
CA ASP A 82 -11.33 10.09 -3.92
C ASP A 82 -10.37 10.45 -2.79
N LEU A 83 -9.11 10.01 -2.84
CA LEU A 83 -8.07 10.43 -1.90
C LEU A 83 -7.82 11.94 -1.96
N VAL A 84 -7.65 12.51 -3.17
CA VAL A 84 -7.47 13.97 -3.35
C VAL A 84 -8.64 14.75 -2.77
N TRP A 85 -9.86 14.28 -2.99
CA TRP A 85 -11.05 14.87 -2.39
C TRP A 85 -11.00 14.81 -0.85
N VAL A 86 -10.62 13.67 -0.26
CA VAL A 86 -10.47 13.54 1.20
C VAL A 86 -9.44 14.54 1.75
N LYS A 87 -8.27 14.66 1.10
CA LYS A 87 -7.25 15.65 1.51
C LYS A 87 -7.79 17.07 1.46
N LYS A 88 -8.48 17.44 0.38
CA LYS A 88 -9.05 18.78 0.19
C LYS A 88 -10.11 19.13 1.24
N ASN A 89 -10.95 18.18 1.62
CA ASN A 89 -12.09 18.44 2.51
C ASN A 89 -11.78 18.26 4.00
N PHE A 90 -10.81 17.41 4.35
CA PHE A 90 -10.52 17.07 5.76
C PHE A 90 -9.09 17.39 6.20
N GLY A 91 -8.20 17.80 5.28
CA GLY A 91 -6.83 18.17 5.61
C GLY A 91 -5.93 17.05 6.12
N ILE A 92 -6.41 15.79 6.17
CA ILE A 92 -5.61 14.66 6.65
C ILE A 92 -4.53 14.23 5.66
N TYR A 93 -3.54 13.47 6.16
CA TYR A 93 -2.55 12.84 5.30
C TYR A 93 -3.21 11.73 4.46
N ILE A 94 -2.92 11.74 3.16
CA ILE A 94 -3.33 10.71 2.20
C ILE A 94 -2.12 10.07 1.53
N ASP A 95 -2.23 8.80 1.15
CA ASP A 95 -1.21 8.12 0.36
C ASP A 95 -1.74 6.92 -0.43
N ILE A 96 -0.86 6.37 -1.27
CA ILE A 96 -0.94 5.05 -1.87
C ILE A 96 0.40 4.35 -1.56
N MET A 97 0.35 3.15 -0.96
CA MET A 97 1.59 2.48 -0.51
C MET A 97 2.39 1.84 -1.65
N GLU A 98 1.74 1.52 -2.76
CA GLU A 98 2.36 0.90 -3.93
C GLU A 98 2.83 1.93 -4.96
N ALA A 99 3.87 1.58 -5.70
CA ALA A 99 4.31 2.36 -6.86
C ALA A 99 3.34 2.12 -8.03
N LEU A 100 2.71 3.20 -8.52
CA LEU A 100 1.80 3.13 -9.67
C LEU A 100 2.48 3.66 -10.95
N PRO A 101 2.18 3.09 -12.13
CA PRO A 101 2.65 3.61 -13.40
C PRO A 101 2.26 5.08 -13.58
N LYS A 102 3.20 5.92 -14.05
CA LYS A 102 2.98 7.37 -14.13
C LYS A 102 1.82 7.75 -15.06
N CYS A 103 1.55 6.94 -16.08
CA CYS A 103 0.45 7.11 -17.04
C CYS A 103 -0.96 7.02 -16.39
N VAL A 104 -1.08 6.40 -15.22
CA VAL A 104 -2.37 6.29 -14.50
C VAL A 104 -2.78 7.64 -13.94
N PHE A 105 -1.85 8.49 -13.50
CA PHE A 105 -2.16 9.78 -12.88
C PHE A 105 -2.66 10.80 -13.92
N PRO A 106 -3.87 11.37 -13.74
CA PRO A 106 -4.38 12.49 -14.53
C PRO A 106 -3.47 13.73 -14.45
N LYS A 107 -3.44 14.55 -15.52
CA LYS A 107 -2.57 15.74 -15.60
C LYS A 107 -2.80 16.73 -14.44
N ASP A 108 -4.06 16.99 -14.11
CA ASP A 108 -4.48 17.86 -13.01
C ASP A 108 -3.98 17.38 -11.64
N ILE A 109 -3.82 16.06 -11.46
CA ILE A 109 -3.33 15.47 -10.21
C ILE A 109 -1.80 15.48 -10.12
N ARG A 110 -1.10 15.34 -11.26
CA ARG A 110 0.38 15.30 -11.29
C ARG A 110 1.01 16.58 -10.75
N CYS A 111 0.33 17.72 -10.87
CA CYS A 111 0.81 19.02 -10.40
C CYS A 111 0.62 19.22 -8.88
N LEU A 112 -0.10 18.34 -8.17
CA LEU A 112 -0.43 18.52 -6.75
C LEU A 112 0.70 18.18 -5.77
N GLY A 113 1.86 17.72 -6.27
CA GLY A 113 3.03 17.45 -5.43
C GLY A 113 2.86 16.34 -4.38
N LEU A 114 1.85 15.48 -4.51
CA LEU A 114 1.53 14.41 -3.55
C LEU A 114 2.62 13.33 -3.50
N ASN A 115 2.88 12.78 -2.32
CA ASN A 115 3.98 11.83 -2.08
C ASN A 115 3.94 10.59 -2.97
N PHE A 116 2.76 9.95 -3.13
CA PHE A 116 2.62 8.78 -4.01
C PHE A 116 2.94 9.05 -5.48
N LEU A 117 2.93 10.32 -5.94
CA LEU A 117 3.34 10.66 -7.32
C LEU A 117 4.84 10.48 -7.52
N LYS A 118 5.64 10.55 -6.45
CA LYS A 118 7.11 10.45 -6.50
C LYS A 118 7.60 9.02 -6.23
N ARG A 119 6.74 8.13 -5.71
CA ARG A 119 7.07 6.75 -5.37
C ARG A 119 7.53 5.97 -6.62
N LYS A 120 8.57 5.16 -6.44
CA LYS A 120 9.12 4.19 -7.41
C LYS A 120 9.17 2.81 -6.74
N CYS A 121 9.23 1.74 -7.54
CA CYS A 121 9.50 0.40 -6.98
C CYS A 121 10.82 0.44 -6.20
N GLN A 122 10.88 -0.22 -5.04
CA GLN A 122 12.06 -0.26 -4.17
C GLN A 122 12.65 -1.68 -4.08
N ALA A 123 12.04 -2.66 -4.76
CA ALA A 123 12.39 -4.06 -4.66
C ALA A 123 13.84 -4.29 -5.12
N GLY A 124 14.70 -4.84 -4.26
CA GLY A 124 16.11 -5.07 -4.56
C GLY A 124 16.97 -3.80 -4.76
N ILE A 125 16.42 -2.60 -4.52
CA ILE A 125 17.13 -1.31 -4.66
C ILE A 125 17.42 -0.68 -3.30
N THR A 126 16.37 -0.53 -2.48
CA THR A 126 16.47 0.01 -1.11
C THR A 126 15.73 -0.86 -0.10
N THR A 127 15.01 -1.88 -0.57
CA THR A 127 14.28 -2.83 0.26
C THR A 127 14.51 -4.27 -0.20
N MET A 128 14.48 -5.19 0.76
CA MET A 128 14.34 -6.64 0.59
C MET A 128 13.33 -7.14 1.62
N ALA A 129 12.78 -8.33 1.42
CA ALA A 129 11.92 -9.02 2.36
C ALA A 129 12.65 -10.26 2.90
N VAL A 130 12.63 -10.45 4.21
CA VAL A 130 13.12 -11.66 4.87
C VAL A 130 11.92 -12.43 5.40
N SER A 131 11.80 -13.69 5.00
CA SER A 131 10.74 -14.60 5.42
C SER A 131 11.09 -15.25 6.77
N THR A 132 10.12 -15.87 7.44
CA THR A 132 10.34 -16.47 8.78
C THR A 132 11.33 -17.63 8.80
N ASN A 133 11.53 -18.30 7.65
CA ASN A 133 12.53 -19.34 7.44
C ASN A 133 13.90 -18.78 7.02
N GLY A 134 14.06 -17.45 6.97
CA GLY A 134 15.30 -16.78 6.59
C GLY A 134 15.41 -16.43 5.11
N ASP A 135 14.49 -16.88 4.25
CA ASP A 135 14.56 -16.63 2.80
C ASP A 135 14.44 -15.14 2.47
N ILE A 136 15.40 -14.66 1.68
CA ILE A 136 15.50 -13.26 1.28
C ILE A 136 15.03 -13.10 -0.17
N ARG A 137 14.11 -12.14 -0.37
CA ARG A 137 13.47 -11.82 -1.65
C ARG A 137 13.55 -10.31 -1.92
N PRO A 138 13.53 -9.84 -3.18
CA PRO A 138 13.65 -8.42 -3.49
C PRO A 138 12.45 -7.62 -2.97
N CYS A 139 11.26 -8.23 -2.89
CA CYS A 139 10.11 -7.71 -2.15
C CYS A 139 9.17 -8.84 -1.73
N ALA A 140 8.19 -8.54 -0.87
CA ALA A 140 7.24 -9.53 -0.38
C ALA A 140 6.34 -10.12 -1.48
N HIS A 141 6.13 -9.38 -2.58
CA HIS A 141 5.29 -9.81 -3.72
C HIS A 141 6.02 -10.72 -4.70
N ASN A 142 7.35 -10.76 -4.67
CA ASN A 142 8.14 -11.57 -5.59
C ASN A 142 8.40 -12.96 -4.96
N PRO A 143 8.16 -14.07 -5.68
CA PRO A 143 8.42 -15.41 -5.15
C PRO A 143 9.89 -15.85 -5.24
N GLN A 144 10.73 -15.18 -6.04
CA GLN A 144 12.13 -15.54 -6.25
C GLN A 144 12.98 -15.28 -5.01
N VAL A 145 13.61 -16.35 -4.52
CA VAL A 145 14.56 -16.33 -3.40
C VAL A 145 15.98 -16.14 -3.95
N TYR A 146 16.74 -15.25 -3.32
CA TYR A 146 18.12 -14.93 -3.71
C TYR A 146 19.16 -15.45 -2.71
N GLY A 147 18.72 -15.89 -1.54
CA GLY A 147 19.57 -16.43 -0.48
C GLY A 147 18.81 -16.57 0.84
N ASN A 148 19.52 -17.00 1.88
CA ASN A 148 18.99 -17.17 3.22
C ASN A 148 19.88 -16.46 4.25
N ILE A 149 19.27 -15.66 5.14
CA ILE A 149 20.00 -14.87 6.15
C ILE A 149 20.77 -15.72 7.17
N PHE A 150 20.43 -17.00 7.32
CA PHE A 150 21.12 -17.92 8.23
C PHE A 150 22.32 -18.62 7.58
N GLU A 151 22.43 -18.58 6.25
CA GLU A 151 23.43 -19.35 5.50
C GLU A 151 24.51 -18.46 4.86
N GLU A 152 24.19 -17.21 4.55
CA GLU A 152 25.12 -16.29 3.89
C GLU A 152 24.96 -14.83 4.34
N ASN A 153 26.04 -14.05 4.16
CA ASN A 153 26.03 -12.63 4.49
C ASN A 153 25.02 -11.85 3.65
N LEU A 154 24.29 -10.95 4.31
CA LEU A 154 23.24 -10.14 3.69
C LEU A 154 23.73 -9.33 2.47
N SER A 155 24.97 -8.83 2.53
CA SER A 155 25.61 -8.10 1.42
C SER A 155 25.72 -8.94 0.15
N ASN A 156 26.04 -10.24 0.30
CA ASN A 156 26.21 -11.14 -0.83
C ASN A 156 24.85 -11.40 -1.50
N VAL A 157 23.81 -11.62 -0.69
CA VAL A 157 22.44 -11.80 -1.20
C VAL A 157 21.94 -10.55 -1.90
N TRP A 158 22.25 -9.37 -1.37
CA TRP A 158 21.88 -8.09 -1.96
C TRP A 158 22.55 -7.84 -3.32
N GLU A 159 23.80 -8.24 -3.50
CA GLU A 159 24.48 -8.15 -4.80
C GLU A 159 23.89 -9.09 -5.85
N LYS A 160 23.40 -10.28 -5.44
CA LYS A 160 22.70 -11.18 -6.36
C LYS A 160 21.42 -10.56 -6.94
N MET A 161 20.84 -9.54 -6.29
CA MET A 161 19.65 -8.82 -6.78
C MET A 161 19.97 -7.69 -7.78
N PHE A 162 21.19 -7.63 -8.32
CA PHE A 162 21.64 -6.55 -9.21
C PHE A 162 20.68 -6.24 -10.37
N ASP A 163 20.03 -7.25 -10.95
CA ASP A 163 19.09 -7.10 -12.06
C ASP A 163 17.89 -6.20 -11.72
N TRP A 164 17.54 -6.06 -10.44
CA TRP A 164 16.45 -5.17 -9.99
C TRP A 164 16.84 -3.70 -9.97
N ARG A 165 18.14 -3.37 -10.03
CA ARG A 165 18.66 -2.01 -9.86
C ARG A 165 18.54 -1.15 -11.13
N ASN A 166 18.40 -1.79 -12.29
CA ASN A 166 18.38 -1.12 -13.60
C ASN A 166 16.95 -0.97 -14.18
N GLY A 167 15.92 -1.14 -13.36
CA GLY A 167 14.51 -1.08 -13.76
C GLY A 167 13.91 0.32 -13.88
#